data_AF-A0A7U2EPV3-F1
#
_entry.id   AF-A0A7U2EPV3-F1
#
_cell.length_a   1.000
_cell.length_b   1.000
_cell.length_c   1.000
_cell.angle_alpha   90.00
_cell.angle_beta   90.00
_cell.angle_gamma   90.00
#
_symmetry.space_group_name_H-M   'P 1'
#
loop_
_entity.id
_entity.type
_entity.pdbx_description
1 polymer ?
#
loop_
_entity_poly.entity_id
_entity_poly.type
_entity_poly.pdbx_seq_one_letter_code
_entity_poly.pdbx_strand_id
1 'polypeptide(L)'
;MLSSILLTIFCAFLSSTGAANVADWNSLNKTLKGQLKGATPLASPCFSQVNGITVTSQADKCAGIQAQYTNPRFRVDQFAAYEETQSEDCATAIGQQCLLDSSDPSSIKAYANVSCNQGSVPSYYIQVKSAEEVKKAFAFAARTQTAISIKNSGHDYNGRSSGAGSLSLWTRKLQELKYEPSFVPQQCGRQAGVAAITTGAGINFDQVYTFAHEKGVTYLGGSGPTVGASGGWVMTGGHGVLSRVYGLGVDRVLEFEVVTTDGVTRIANACQNQDLFWALRGGGGGTFGVILSTTTRVEPKLSIAVAFIALPANTSQQVLAEWTSLAINSTIKWAADGWGGFQGSGITLLGTPLLSLAQAESSMAELAQFAKRNGGSVAVELLSDFYDMYTKYYITNVQAGGSALFSHNWMIPSRAYANAQGRKQLQDHMDWMSSVGLNPGFLATTPYVYSGKGSTKAKAYAYGPHSSTSTTQAWRSSAALLTHSVGWAYNASMSDKKKVARLLTEASDRASRLWPDGASYANEAHPWVKDWKSAFWGGNYGKLKQIKEKYDSRGLLGCWHCVGSETGGTADTVGGRCLGKLI
;
A
#
# COMPACT_ATOMS: atom_id res chain seq x y z
N MET A 1 -39.01 -53.48 37.67
CA MET A 1 -38.06 -53.54 36.54
C MET A 1 -38.15 -52.22 35.79
N LEU A 2 -37.01 -51.59 35.49
CA LEU A 2 -36.57 -51.07 34.18
C LEU A 2 -37.66 -50.54 33.21
N SER A 3 -37.53 -49.44 32.46
CA SER A 3 -36.52 -48.38 32.29
C SER A 3 -37.17 -47.28 31.40
N SER A 4 -36.66 -46.07 31.14
CA SER A 4 -35.38 -45.39 31.40
C SER A 4 -35.60 -43.88 31.64
N ILE A 5 -34.53 -43.16 32.02
CA ILE A 5 -34.47 -41.68 32.03
C ILE A 5 -33.63 -41.24 30.82
N LEU A 6 -34.16 -40.37 29.95
CA LEU A 6 -33.35 -39.67 28.95
C LEU A 6 -32.75 -38.40 29.57
N LEU A 7 -31.47 -38.46 29.91
CA LEU A 7 -30.73 -37.32 30.45
C LEU A 7 -30.21 -36.45 29.30
N THR A 8 -30.91 -35.36 28.98
CA THR A 8 -30.47 -34.41 27.96
C THR A 8 -29.25 -33.63 28.48
N ILE A 9 -28.04 -34.09 28.14
CA ILE A 9 -26.80 -33.38 28.46
C ILE A 9 -26.74 -32.10 27.61
N PHE A 10 -27.26 -31.01 28.16
CA PHE A 10 -27.00 -29.67 27.66
C PHE A 10 -25.54 -29.34 27.98
N CYS A 11 -24.64 -29.72 27.08
CA CYS A 11 -23.24 -29.31 27.15
C CYS A 11 -23.16 -27.83 26.78
N ALA A 12 -23.50 -26.97 27.74
CA ALA A 12 -23.32 -25.54 27.65
C ALA A 12 -21.83 -25.25 27.49
N PHE A 13 -21.41 -25.02 26.24
CA PHE A 13 -20.13 -24.38 25.98
C PHE A 13 -20.18 -23.01 26.66
N LEU A 14 -19.52 -22.92 27.81
CA LEU A 14 -19.17 -21.65 28.44
C LEU A 14 -18.32 -20.87 27.44
N SER A 15 -18.98 -20.03 26.64
CA SER A 15 -18.35 -18.98 25.87
C SER A 15 -17.73 -18.02 26.86
N SER A 16 -16.47 -18.28 27.25
CA SER A 16 -15.66 -17.37 28.05
C SER A 16 -15.34 -16.13 27.21
N THR A 17 -16.32 -15.24 27.10
CA THR A 17 -16.20 -13.95 26.42
C THR A 17 -15.29 -13.05 27.25
N GLY A 18 -14.00 -13.13 26.98
CA GLY A 18 -12.95 -12.39 27.66
C GLY A 18 -11.67 -12.40 26.82
N ALA A 19 -10.80 -11.43 27.07
CA ALA A 19 -9.51 -11.33 26.39
C ALA A 19 -8.66 -12.59 26.61
N ALA A 20 -7.93 -13.02 25.57
CA ALA A 20 -7.10 -14.22 25.60
C ALA A 20 -6.16 -14.29 26.80
N ASN A 21 -6.34 -15.31 27.64
CA ASN A 21 -5.50 -15.56 28.80
C ASN A 21 -4.27 -16.43 28.43
N VAL A 22 -3.38 -16.67 29.40
CA VAL A 22 -2.14 -17.44 29.19
C VAL A 22 -2.40 -18.87 28.67
N ALA A 23 -3.46 -19.54 29.13
CA ALA A 23 -3.82 -20.87 28.65
C ALA A 23 -4.33 -20.84 27.19
N ASP A 24 -5.02 -19.77 26.78
CA ASP A 24 -5.45 -19.57 25.39
C ASP A 24 -4.24 -19.46 24.45
N TRP A 25 -3.26 -18.63 24.80
CA TRP A 25 -2.03 -18.45 24.02
C TRP A 25 -1.19 -19.73 23.96
N ASN A 26 -1.08 -20.46 25.07
CA ASN A 26 -0.38 -21.75 25.13
C ASN A 26 -1.08 -22.81 24.25
N SER A 27 -2.42 -22.85 24.27
CA SER A 27 -3.23 -23.74 23.42
C SER A 27 -3.07 -23.42 21.94
N LEU A 28 -3.10 -22.13 21.57
CA LEU A 28 -2.81 -21.67 20.20
C LEU A 28 -1.40 -22.10 19.78
N ASN A 29 -0.38 -21.84 20.60
CA ASN A 29 1.01 -22.18 20.26
C ASN A 29 1.22 -23.70 20.07
N LYS A 30 0.59 -24.53 20.92
CA LYS A 30 0.59 -25.99 20.77
C LYS A 30 -0.06 -26.42 19.45
N THR A 31 -1.21 -25.84 19.11
CA THR A 31 -1.96 -26.11 17.87
C THR A 31 -1.20 -25.65 16.61
N LEU A 32 -0.37 -24.62 16.75
CA LEU A 32 0.57 -24.11 15.75
C LEU A 32 1.96 -24.78 15.78
N LYS A 33 2.17 -25.83 16.59
CA LYS A 33 3.46 -26.53 16.71
C LYS A 33 4.66 -25.60 17.00
N GLY A 34 4.49 -24.60 17.87
CA GLY A 34 5.57 -23.67 18.24
C GLY A 34 5.75 -22.46 17.32
N GLN A 35 4.86 -22.24 16.34
CA GLN A 35 4.98 -21.11 15.40
C GLN A 35 4.39 -19.78 15.92
N LEU A 36 3.73 -19.75 17.09
CA LEU A 36 3.38 -18.49 17.74
C LEU A 36 4.66 -17.86 18.31
N LYS A 37 4.93 -16.60 17.96
CA LYS A 37 6.11 -15.85 18.41
C LYS A 37 5.68 -14.62 19.19
N GLY A 38 6.39 -14.31 20.26
CA GLY A 38 6.31 -12.99 20.90
C GLY A 38 7.13 -11.97 20.11
N ALA A 39 6.73 -10.70 20.17
CA ALA A 39 7.44 -9.60 19.52
C ALA A 39 7.60 -8.38 20.44
N THR A 40 8.84 -7.88 20.51
CA THR A 40 9.19 -6.56 21.03
C THR A 40 9.48 -5.62 19.86
N PRO A 41 9.41 -4.30 20.04
CA PRO A 41 9.74 -3.34 18.97
C PRO A 41 11.16 -3.51 18.42
N LEU A 42 11.38 -3.16 17.14
CA LEU A 42 12.65 -3.35 16.44
C LEU A 42 13.86 -2.85 17.26
N ALA A 43 13.81 -1.61 17.71
CA ALA A 43 14.95 -0.95 18.34
C ALA A 43 15.18 -1.33 19.81
N SER A 44 14.35 -2.19 20.41
CA SER A 44 14.44 -2.51 21.84
C SER A 44 15.83 -2.96 22.35
N PRO A 45 16.72 -3.61 21.56
CA PRO A 45 18.09 -3.91 21.98
C PRO A 45 18.96 -2.70 22.36
N CYS A 46 18.61 -1.49 21.89
CA CYS A 46 19.34 -0.25 22.21
C CYS A 46 18.98 0.36 23.57
N PHE A 47 17.85 -0.02 24.18
CA PHE A 47 17.31 0.64 25.35
C PHE A 47 17.60 -0.13 26.64
N SER A 48 17.80 0.58 27.75
CA SER A 48 17.96 0.01 29.10
C SER A 48 16.63 -0.18 29.84
N GLN A 49 15.53 0.36 29.32
CA GLN A 49 14.17 0.06 29.76
C GLN A 49 13.30 -0.34 28.57
N VAL A 50 12.63 -1.50 28.68
CA VAL A 50 11.72 -2.02 27.66
C VAL A 50 10.42 -2.44 28.33
N ASN A 51 9.29 -1.86 27.91
CA ASN A 51 7.94 -2.11 28.46
C ASN A 51 7.88 -2.00 30.00
N GLY A 52 8.54 -1.00 30.57
CA GLY A 52 8.61 -0.75 32.02
C GLY A 52 9.58 -1.67 32.79
N ILE A 53 10.31 -2.56 32.11
CA ILE A 53 11.29 -3.46 32.73
C ILE A 53 12.70 -2.97 32.43
N THR A 54 13.54 -2.84 33.46
CA THR A 54 14.97 -2.58 33.29
C THR A 54 15.66 -3.81 32.70
N VAL A 55 16.37 -3.62 31.59
CA VAL A 55 17.08 -4.68 30.86
C VAL A 55 18.52 -4.27 30.58
N THR A 56 19.42 -5.26 30.48
CA THR A 56 20.77 -5.01 29.94
C THR A 56 20.66 -4.71 28.45
N SER A 57 21.19 -3.56 28.02
CA SER A 57 21.26 -3.20 26.60
C SER A 57 22.16 -4.20 25.85
N GLN A 58 21.80 -4.50 24.61
CA GLN A 58 22.47 -5.52 23.79
C GLN A 58 23.26 -4.81 22.70
N ALA A 59 24.43 -4.26 23.07
CA ALA A 59 25.24 -3.36 22.24
C ALA A 59 25.43 -3.85 20.80
N ASP A 60 25.87 -5.09 20.60
CA ASP A 60 26.11 -5.66 19.25
C ASP A 60 24.84 -5.70 18.39
N LYS A 61 23.69 -6.05 19.00
CA LYS A 61 22.40 -6.07 18.31
C LYS A 61 21.90 -4.65 18.02
N CYS A 62 22.12 -3.73 18.95
CA CYS A 62 21.81 -2.31 18.73
C CYS A 62 22.63 -1.77 17.56
N ALA A 63 23.94 -1.98 17.53
CA ALA A 63 24.81 -1.55 16.43
C ALA A 63 24.37 -2.14 15.07
N GLY A 64 23.99 -3.43 15.03
CA GLY A 64 23.43 -4.06 13.83
C GLY A 64 22.10 -3.43 13.37
N ILE A 65 21.21 -3.07 14.31
CA ILE A 65 19.97 -2.35 14.00
C ILE A 65 20.28 -0.93 13.51
N GLN A 66 21.16 -0.19 14.18
CA GLN A 66 21.55 1.17 13.84
C GLN A 66 22.10 1.26 12.41
N ALA A 67 23.00 0.34 12.05
CA ALA A 67 23.61 0.26 10.72
C ALA A 67 22.62 -0.09 9.58
N GLN A 68 21.44 -0.60 9.90
CA GLN A 68 20.42 -1.01 8.92
C GLN A 68 19.06 -0.32 9.15
N TYR A 69 18.98 0.64 10.08
CA TYR A 69 17.70 1.14 10.60
C TYR A 69 16.81 1.72 9.49
N THR A 70 17.42 2.41 8.52
CA THR A 70 16.72 3.04 7.40
C THR A 70 16.68 2.17 6.13
N ASN A 71 17.27 0.96 6.15
CA ASN A 71 17.34 0.07 4.99
C ASN A 71 15.99 -0.65 4.77
N PRO A 72 15.26 -0.41 3.67
CA PRO A 72 13.93 -0.99 3.44
C PRO A 72 13.96 -2.53 3.38
N ARG A 73 15.00 -3.11 2.75
CA ARG A 73 15.17 -4.57 2.63
C ARG A 73 15.32 -5.23 4.00
N PHE A 74 16.09 -4.61 4.89
CA PHE A 74 16.20 -5.06 6.28
C PHE A 74 14.86 -4.96 7.00
N ARG A 75 14.16 -3.81 6.89
CA ARG A 75 12.89 -3.57 7.61
C ARG A 75 11.80 -4.57 7.22
N VAL A 76 11.58 -4.84 5.92
CA VAL A 76 10.56 -5.82 5.51
C VAL A 76 10.88 -7.27 5.89
N ASP A 77 12.15 -7.56 6.22
CA ASP A 77 12.61 -8.85 6.71
C ASP A 77 12.57 -8.97 8.25
N GLN A 78 12.22 -7.91 8.98
CA GLN A 78 11.92 -7.94 10.42
C GLN A 78 10.41 -7.88 10.69
N PHE A 79 9.89 -8.72 11.59
CA PHE A 79 8.47 -8.64 11.97
C PHE A 79 8.14 -7.29 12.64
N ALA A 80 8.99 -6.85 13.58
CA ALA A 80 8.76 -5.69 14.41
C ALA A 80 9.10 -4.34 13.74
N ALA A 81 9.49 -4.34 12.46
CA ALA A 81 9.80 -3.15 11.68
C ALA A 81 8.75 -2.89 10.59
N TYR A 82 8.41 -1.64 10.36
CA TYR A 82 7.55 -1.15 9.29
C TYR A 82 8.32 -0.06 8.56
N GLU A 83 8.06 0.18 7.27
CA GLU A 83 8.81 1.22 6.56
C GLU A 83 8.57 2.59 7.20
N GLU A 84 7.31 2.86 7.54
CA GLU A 84 6.88 4.12 8.13
C GLU A 84 6.61 3.93 9.63
N THR A 85 7.32 4.67 10.48
CA THR A 85 7.36 4.43 11.94
C THR A 85 6.08 4.79 12.68
N GLN A 86 5.11 5.44 12.03
CA GLN A 86 3.74 5.54 12.58
C GLN A 86 3.01 4.17 12.67
N SER A 87 3.57 3.12 12.05
CA SER A 87 3.15 1.73 12.24
C SER A 87 3.92 1.00 13.35
N GLU A 88 4.84 1.68 14.03
CA GLU A 88 5.57 1.21 15.21
C GLU A 88 5.20 1.99 16.47
N ASP A 89 5.08 3.33 16.34
CA ASP A 89 4.62 4.22 17.40
C ASP A 89 3.13 4.10 17.67
N CYS A 90 2.67 4.75 18.75
CA CYS A 90 1.27 5.04 18.95
C CYS A 90 1.08 6.55 19.07
N ALA A 91 0.97 7.26 17.95
CA ALA A 91 0.93 8.72 17.87
C ALA A 91 -0.11 9.42 18.78
N THR A 92 -1.18 8.73 19.19
CA THR A 92 -2.19 9.21 20.15
C THR A 92 -1.78 9.10 21.63
N ALA A 93 -0.69 8.38 21.95
CA ALA A 93 -0.22 8.12 23.31
C ALA A 93 1.29 8.43 23.46
N ILE A 94 1.61 9.55 24.12
CA ILE A 94 3.01 9.97 24.36
C ILE A 94 3.80 8.84 25.05
N GLY A 95 5.02 8.57 24.55
CA GLY A 95 5.91 7.57 25.10
C GLY A 95 5.59 6.13 24.70
N GLN A 96 4.46 5.84 24.04
CA GLN A 96 4.18 4.53 23.45
C GLN A 96 4.91 4.37 22.11
N GLN A 97 6.24 4.31 22.19
CA GLN A 97 7.13 4.19 21.04
C GLN A 97 8.48 3.58 21.44
N CYS A 98 9.23 3.11 20.44
CA CYS A 98 10.59 2.58 20.62
C CYS A 98 11.37 2.81 19.32
N LEU A 99 11.64 4.08 19.03
CA LEU A 99 12.21 4.55 17.76
C LEU A 99 13.64 5.07 17.97
N LEU A 100 14.47 4.93 16.95
CA LEU A 100 15.72 5.66 16.81
C LEU A 100 15.49 6.91 15.96
N ASP A 101 16.43 7.86 16.03
CA ASP A 101 16.49 8.95 15.06
C ASP A 101 16.89 8.38 13.68
N SER A 102 16.08 8.61 12.64
CA SER A 102 16.38 8.12 11.29
C SER A 102 17.52 8.88 10.61
N SER A 103 17.84 10.09 11.08
CA SER A 103 18.95 10.91 10.56
C SER A 103 20.29 10.59 11.24
N ASP A 104 20.25 10.12 12.49
CA ASP A 104 21.40 9.58 13.22
C ASP A 104 20.95 8.42 14.14
N PRO A 105 20.85 7.18 13.62
CA PRO A 105 20.45 6.03 14.44
C PRO A 105 21.38 5.77 15.63
N SER A 106 22.62 6.25 15.57
CA SER A 106 23.61 6.13 16.65
C SER A 106 23.35 7.09 17.82
N SER A 107 22.53 8.12 17.62
CA SER A 107 22.30 9.20 18.57
C SER A 107 21.79 8.70 19.92
N ILE A 108 22.65 8.78 20.95
CA ILE A 108 22.28 8.41 22.33
C ILE A 108 21.04 9.16 22.84
N LYS A 109 20.71 10.33 22.27
CA LYS A 109 19.52 11.11 22.60
C LYS A 109 18.19 10.37 22.32
N ALA A 110 18.21 9.39 21.42
CA ALA A 110 17.01 8.62 21.08
C ALA A 110 16.71 7.48 22.06
N TYR A 111 17.72 6.94 22.76
CA TYR A 111 17.59 5.70 23.57
C TYR A 111 18.19 5.75 24.98
N ALA A 112 19.13 6.63 25.27
CA ALA A 112 19.69 6.77 26.62
C ALA A 112 18.69 7.51 27.54
N ASN A 113 18.34 6.87 28.66
CA ASN A 113 17.34 7.35 29.62
C ASN A 113 15.92 7.56 29.02
N VAL A 114 15.63 6.90 27.90
CA VAL A 114 14.30 6.84 27.29
C VAL A 114 13.73 5.43 27.51
N SER A 115 12.44 5.31 27.82
CA SER A 115 11.78 4.01 27.92
C SER A 115 11.27 3.58 26.54
N CYS A 116 11.74 2.42 26.05
CA CYS A 116 11.17 1.75 24.88
C CYS A 116 9.85 1.09 25.26
N ASN A 117 8.75 1.44 24.58
CA ASN A 117 7.44 0.83 24.80
C ASN A 117 6.88 0.24 23.49
N GLN A 118 5.96 -0.72 23.65
CA GLN A 118 5.41 -1.54 22.56
C GLN A 118 4.85 -0.75 21.38
N GLY A 119 4.23 0.42 21.64
CA GLY A 119 3.59 1.22 20.60
C GLY A 119 2.45 0.47 19.91
N SER A 120 2.39 0.54 18.58
CA SER A 120 1.42 -0.22 17.78
C SER A 120 1.89 -1.63 17.40
N VAL A 121 3.17 -1.99 17.62
CA VAL A 121 3.73 -3.29 17.25
C VAL A 121 2.96 -4.43 17.93
N PRO A 122 2.35 -5.38 17.19
CA PRO A 122 1.62 -6.49 17.78
C PRO A 122 2.50 -7.34 18.71
N SER A 123 2.01 -7.69 19.90
CA SER A 123 2.80 -8.43 20.91
C SER A 123 3.02 -9.90 20.55
N TYR A 124 2.14 -10.47 19.71
CA TYR A 124 2.25 -11.82 19.18
C TYR A 124 2.07 -11.85 17.68
N TYR A 125 2.79 -12.75 17.01
CA TYR A 125 2.65 -12.98 15.58
C TYR A 125 2.82 -14.44 15.18
N ILE A 126 2.32 -14.75 13.99
CA ILE A 126 2.49 -16.04 13.31
C ILE A 126 3.17 -15.76 11.97
N GLN A 127 4.27 -16.45 11.70
CA GLN A 127 4.86 -16.50 10.36
C GLN A 127 4.03 -17.45 9.51
N VAL A 128 3.11 -16.92 8.70
CA VAL A 128 2.20 -17.72 7.88
C VAL A 128 3.00 -18.40 6.75
N LYS A 129 2.86 -19.73 6.67
CA LYS A 129 3.45 -20.60 5.65
C LYS A 129 2.38 -21.38 4.88
N SER A 130 1.15 -21.43 5.42
CA SER A 130 0.05 -22.25 4.92
C SER A 130 -1.32 -21.68 5.33
N ALA A 131 -2.37 -22.12 4.64
CA ALA A 131 -3.76 -21.83 5.01
C ALA A 131 -4.10 -22.24 6.46
N GLU A 132 -3.56 -23.36 6.94
CA GLU A 132 -3.90 -23.94 8.24
C GLU A 132 -3.51 -23.07 9.42
N GLU A 133 -2.41 -22.31 9.31
CA GLU A 133 -1.99 -21.36 10.34
C GLU A 133 -2.96 -20.18 10.45
N VAL A 134 -3.49 -19.70 9.30
CA VAL A 134 -4.52 -18.65 9.26
C VAL A 134 -5.85 -19.16 9.85
N LYS A 135 -6.31 -20.35 9.44
CA LYS A 135 -7.55 -20.94 9.97
C LYS A 135 -7.53 -21.07 11.49
N LYS A 136 -6.40 -21.53 12.05
CA LYS A 136 -6.18 -21.63 13.49
C LYS A 136 -6.21 -20.26 14.18
N ALA A 137 -5.64 -19.24 13.56
CA ALA A 137 -5.69 -17.88 14.09
C ALA A 137 -7.11 -17.29 14.08
N PHE A 138 -7.91 -17.52 13.03
CA PHE A 138 -9.31 -17.11 13.00
C PHE A 138 -10.17 -17.88 14.00
N ALA A 139 -9.96 -19.19 14.17
CA ALA A 139 -10.64 -19.98 15.20
C ALA A 139 -10.30 -19.47 16.62
N PHE A 140 -9.05 -19.07 16.86
CA PHE A 140 -8.62 -18.43 18.10
C PHE A 140 -9.29 -17.06 18.29
N ALA A 141 -9.16 -16.15 17.32
CA ALA A 141 -9.71 -14.79 17.38
C ALA A 141 -11.24 -14.78 17.57
N ALA A 142 -11.96 -15.69 16.90
CA ALA A 142 -13.40 -15.85 17.09
C ALA A 142 -13.78 -16.20 18.54
N ARG A 143 -12.95 -17.02 19.21
CA ARG A 143 -13.19 -17.50 20.57
C ARG A 143 -12.76 -16.50 21.65
N THR A 144 -11.65 -15.78 21.43
CA THR A 144 -11.04 -14.88 22.43
C THR A 144 -11.30 -13.40 22.18
N GLN A 145 -11.97 -13.06 21.07
CA GLN A 145 -12.16 -11.68 20.59
C GLN A 145 -10.84 -10.91 20.39
N THR A 146 -9.72 -11.63 20.22
CA THR A 146 -8.42 -11.02 19.94
C THR A 146 -8.42 -10.44 18.53
N ALA A 147 -8.07 -9.16 18.40
CA ALA A 147 -7.94 -8.51 17.12
C ALA A 147 -6.85 -9.15 16.25
N ILE A 148 -7.12 -9.26 14.95
CA ILE A 148 -6.15 -9.73 13.95
C ILE A 148 -5.60 -8.52 13.19
N SER A 149 -4.27 -8.36 13.19
CA SER A 149 -3.58 -7.53 12.19
C SER A 149 -3.00 -8.43 11.10
N ILE A 150 -2.93 -7.94 9.86
CA ILE A 150 -2.33 -8.68 8.75
C ILE A 150 -1.15 -7.86 8.23
N LYS A 151 0.06 -8.41 8.36
CA LYS A 151 1.28 -7.79 7.85
C LYS A 151 1.78 -8.53 6.61
N ASN A 152 2.07 -7.77 5.56
CA ASN A 152 2.93 -8.23 4.47
C ASN A 152 4.34 -7.66 4.67
N SER A 153 4.72 -6.64 3.89
CA SER A 153 6.00 -5.94 4.00
C SER A 153 6.03 -4.95 5.17
N GLY A 154 4.90 -4.30 5.49
CA GLY A 154 4.84 -3.19 6.46
C GLY A 154 4.93 -1.79 5.86
N HIS A 155 4.60 -1.65 4.56
CA HIS A 155 4.56 -0.40 3.78
C HIS A 155 3.33 0.50 4.05
N ASP A 156 2.48 0.19 5.03
CA ASP A 156 1.17 0.85 5.13
C ASP A 156 1.24 2.24 5.78
N TYR A 157 1.04 3.29 4.98
CA TYR A 157 1.01 4.69 5.43
C TYR A 157 -0.06 4.98 6.52
N ASN A 158 -1.10 4.14 6.63
CA ASN A 158 -2.25 4.31 7.52
C ASN A 158 -2.23 3.42 8.77
N GLY A 159 -1.14 2.69 9.04
CA GLY A 159 -1.03 1.79 10.19
C GLY A 159 -1.90 0.53 10.10
N ARG A 160 -2.54 0.24 8.96
CA ARG A 160 -3.51 -0.86 8.79
C ARG A 160 -2.90 -2.26 8.88
N SER A 161 -1.57 -2.36 8.81
CA SER A 161 -0.82 -3.61 9.02
C SER A 161 -0.30 -3.81 10.45
N SER A 162 -0.56 -2.87 11.37
CA SER A 162 -0.07 -2.86 12.75
C SER A 162 -1.22 -2.65 13.74
N GLY A 163 -1.06 -3.04 15.01
CA GLY A 163 -2.17 -2.96 15.97
C GLY A 163 -1.79 -3.41 17.38
N ALA A 164 -1.83 -2.47 18.33
CA ALA A 164 -1.49 -2.70 19.73
C ALA A 164 -2.40 -3.78 20.36
N GLY A 165 -1.80 -4.85 20.88
CA GLY A 165 -2.52 -5.98 21.48
C GLY A 165 -3.20 -6.93 20.48
N SER A 166 -2.96 -6.78 19.17
CA SER A 166 -3.43 -7.73 18.16
C SER A 166 -2.54 -8.99 18.09
N LEU A 167 -3.10 -10.07 17.53
CA LEU A 167 -2.34 -11.19 16.99
C LEU A 167 -2.07 -10.90 15.50
N SER A 168 -0.80 -10.82 15.10
CA SER A 168 -0.44 -10.52 13.72
C SER A 168 -0.23 -11.76 12.86
N LEU A 169 -0.77 -11.72 11.65
CA LEU A 169 -0.53 -12.71 10.60
C LEU A 169 0.47 -12.14 9.61
N TRP A 170 1.73 -12.61 9.70
CA TRP A 170 2.81 -12.13 8.85
C TRP A 170 3.02 -13.06 7.65
N THR A 171 2.62 -12.58 6.47
CA THR A 171 2.58 -13.35 5.22
C THR A 171 3.94 -13.51 4.52
N ARG A 172 4.99 -12.86 5.04
CA ARG A 172 6.35 -12.81 4.46
C ARG A 172 6.98 -14.16 4.09
N LYS A 173 6.58 -15.28 4.71
CA LYS A 173 7.10 -16.62 4.38
C LYS A 173 6.37 -17.34 3.24
N LEU A 174 5.29 -16.77 2.70
CA LEU A 174 4.65 -17.20 1.46
C LEU A 174 5.48 -16.66 0.28
N GLN A 175 6.38 -17.49 -0.25
CA GLN A 175 7.43 -17.12 -1.22
C GLN A 175 7.33 -17.87 -2.55
N GLU A 176 6.15 -18.34 -2.92
CA GLU A 176 5.95 -18.96 -4.23
C GLU A 176 6.17 -17.92 -5.36
N LEU A 177 6.92 -18.32 -6.38
CA LEU A 177 7.04 -17.62 -7.65
C LEU A 177 6.92 -18.65 -8.76
N LYS A 178 5.83 -18.59 -9.53
CA LYS A 178 5.52 -19.55 -10.58
C LYS A 178 5.11 -18.81 -11.83
N TYR A 179 5.77 -19.09 -12.95
CA TYR A 179 5.36 -18.59 -14.27
C TYR A 179 4.61 -19.67 -15.02
N GLU A 180 3.46 -19.32 -15.59
CA GLU A 180 2.68 -20.18 -16.45
C GLU A 180 2.41 -19.46 -17.78
N PRO A 181 2.87 -20.00 -18.94
CA PRO A 181 2.68 -19.35 -20.23
C PRO A 181 1.22 -19.43 -20.74
N SER A 182 0.38 -20.28 -20.15
CA SER A 182 -1.03 -20.45 -20.50
C SER A 182 -1.88 -20.80 -19.29
N PHE A 183 -1.90 -19.91 -18.29
CA PHE A 183 -2.74 -20.03 -17.10
C PHE A 183 -4.22 -19.94 -17.46
N VAL A 184 -5.04 -20.83 -16.89
CA VAL A 184 -6.51 -20.79 -16.95
C VAL A 184 -7.02 -20.76 -15.51
N PRO A 185 -7.76 -19.71 -15.08
CA PRO A 185 -8.33 -19.67 -13.74
C PRO A 185 -9.22 -20.87 -13.44
N GLN A 186 -9.15 -21.36 -12.21
CA GLN A 186 -9.82 -22.58 -11.77
C GLN A 186 -11.34 -22.46 -11.92
N GLN A 187 -12.00 -23.56 -12.31
CA GLN A 187 -13.46 -23.62 -12.54
C GLN A 187 -13.99 -22.72 -13.68
N CYS A 188 -13.14 -22.13 -14.53
CA CYS A 188 -13.58 -21.42 -15.74
C CYS A 188 -13.83 -22.32 -16.97
N GLY A 189 -13.68 -23.65 -16.84
CA GLY A 189 -13.82 -24.59 -17.95
C GLY A 189 -12.72 -24.42 -19.01
N ARG A 190 -13.02 -24.82 -20.26
CA ARG A 190 -12.06 -24.79 -21.37
C ARG A 190 -12.07 -23.41 -22.05
N GLN A 191 -11.03 -22.62 -21.82
CA GLN A 191 -10.77 -21.35 -22.49
C GLN A 191 -9.28 -21.25 -22.88
N ALA A 192 -8.94 -20.27 -23.72
CA ALA A 192 -7.54 -19.98 -24.05
C ALA A 192 -6.83 -19.44 -22.80
N GLY A 193 -5.73 -20.08 -22.39
CA GLY A 193 -4.92 -19.62 -21.27
C GLY A 193 -4.07 -18.41 -21.64
N VAL A 194 -3.66 -17.65 -20.63
CA VAL A 194 -2.85 -16.42 -20.77
C VAL A 194 -1.55 -16.52 -19.98
N ALA A 195 -0.51 -15.83 -20.42
CA ALA A 195 0.74 -15.76 -19.66
C ALA A 195 0.50 -15.08 -18.30
N ALA A 196 0.89 -15.74 -17.21
CA ALA A 196 0.68 -15.25 -15.85
C ALA A 196 1.84 -15.62 -14.92
N ILE A 197 2.00 -14.85 -13.85
CA ILE A 197 2.86 -15.19 -12.72
C ILE A 197 1.99 -15.28 -11.46
N THR A 198 2.07 -16.41 -10.77
CA THR A 198 1.56 -16.59 -9.41
C THR A 198 2.63 -16.15 -8.42
N THR A 199 2.23 -15.27 -7.50
CA THR A 199 3.06 -14.76 -6.41
C THR A 199 2.47 -15.19 -5.08
N GLY A 200 3.27 -15.78 -4.20
CA GLY A 200 2.94 -15.96 -2.80
C GLY A 200 2.80 -14.60 -2.11
N ALA A 201 1.95 -14.52 -1.09
CA ALA A 201 1.58 -13.23 -0.50
C ALA A 201 2.74 -12.41 0.06
N GLY A 202 3.86 -13.03 0.42
CA GLY A 202 5.06 -12.36 0.93
C GLY A 202 6.07 -11.90 -0.14
N ILE A 203 5.78 -12.06 -1.44
CA ILE A 203 6.69 -11.66 -2.53
C ILE A 203 6.71 -10.15 -2.71
N ASN A 204 7.91 -9.60 -2.80
CA ASN A 204 8.20 -8.19 -3.05
C ASN A 204 8.38 -7.89 -4.56
N PHE A 205 8.39 -6.61 -4.95
CA PHE A 205 8.54 -6.22 -6.36
C PHE A 205 9.93 -6.49 -6.94
N ASP A 206 11.00 -6.29 -6.16
CA ASP A 206 12.36 -6.67 -6.53
C ASP A 206 12.45 -8.15 -6.98
N GLN A 207 11.82 -9.05 -6.22
CA GLN A 207 11.76 -10.48 -6.49
C GLN A 207 10.97 -10.81 -7.76
N VAL A 208 9.72 -10.32 -7.90
CA VAL A 208 8.87 -10.69 -9.06
C VAL A 208 9.35 -10.05 -10.36
N TYR A 209 9.94 -8.86 -10.33
CA TYR A 209 10.51 -8.25 -11.54
C TYR A 209 11.76 -8.98 -12.03
N THR A 210 12.65 -9.37 -11.13
CA THR A 210 13.82 -10.20 -11.47
C THR A 210 13.37 -11.54 -12.08
N PHE A 211 12.40 -12.21 -11.45
CA PHE A 211 11.84 -13.46 -11.97
C PHE A 211 11.12 -13.28 -13.31
N ALA A 212 10.39 -12.17 -13.53
CA ALA A 212 9.73 -11.90 -14.80
C ALA A 212 10.74 -11.69 -15.95
N HIS A 213 11.82 -10.94 -15.69
CA HIS A 213 12.93 -10.75 -16.62
C HIS A 213 13.57 -12.09 -17.01
N GLU A 214 13.87 -12.96 -16.04
CA GLU A 214 14.39 -14.32 -16.29
C GLU A 214 13.45 -15.19 -17.14
N LYS A 215 12.13 -14.92 -17.17
CA LYS A 215 11.16 -15.63 -18.00
C LYS A 215 10.81 -14.90 -19.30
N GLY A 216 11.48 -13.79 -19.63
CA GLY A 216 11.25 -13.04 -20.87
C GLY A 216 9.88 -12.36 -20.93
N VAL A 217 9.30 -12.00 -19.77
CA VAL A 217 7.99 -11.37 -19.64
C VAL A 217 8.06 -10.11 -18.78
N THR A 218 7.08 -9.22 -18.94
CA THR A 218 6.96 -8.00 -18.13
C THR A 218 5.80 -8.14 -17.15
N TYR A 219 6.14 -8.11 -15.85
CA TYR A 219 5.17 -7.98 -14.77
C TYR A 219 4.78 -6.51 -14.56
N LEU A 220 3.54 -6.24 -14.15
CA LEU A 220 3.04 -4.90 -13.89
C LEU A 220 2.86 -4.68 -12.39
N GLY A 221 3.63 -3.75 -11.83
CA GLY A 221 3.70 -3.50 -10.40
C GLY A 221 3.97 -2.04 -10.05
N GLY A 222 4.27 -1.80 -8.77
CA GLY A 222 4.72 -0.50 -8.25
C GLY A 222 6.22 -0.26 -8.47
N SER A 223 6.68 0.95 -8.13
CA SER A 223 8.09 1.35 -8.20
C SER A 223 8.92 0.92 -6.99
N GLY A 224 8.34 0.94 -5.78
CA GLY A 224 9.05 0.61 -4.53
C GLY A 224 9.42 -0.88 -4.46
N PRO A 225 10.72 -1.25 -4.33
CA PRO A 225 11.16 -2.65 -4.42
C PRO A 225 10.58 -3.55 -3.34
N THR A 226 10.52 -3.05 -2.10
CA THR A 226 10.10 -3.81 -0.92
C THR A 226 8.59 -3.77 -0.68
N VAL A 227 7.81 -3.12 -1.55
CA VAL A 227 6.35 -3.24 -1.56
C VAL A 227 5.97 -4.68 -1.91
N GLY A 228 4.98 -5.25 -1.24
CA GLY A 228 4.45 -6.57 -1.55
C GLY A 228 3.61 -6.57 -2.84
N ALA A 229 3.95 -7.43 -3.80
CA ALA A 229 3.22 -7.56 -5.07
C ALA A 229 1.79 -8.09 -4.87
N SER A 230 1.60 -8.90 -3.82
CA SER A 230 0.32 -9.42 -3.34
C SER A 230 -0.17 -8.68 -2.08
N GLY A 231 -1.49 -8.67 -1.85
CA GLY A 231 -2.08 -8.01 -0.69
C GLY A 231 -2.29 -6.50 -0.91
N GLY A 232 -1.87 -5.67 0.05
CA GLY A 232 -2.28 -4.25 0.15
C GLY A 232 -2.15 -3.43 -1.13
N TRP A 233 -1.04 -3.53 -1.88
CA TRP A 233 -0.85 -2.80 -3.14
C TRP A 233 -1.94 -3.16 -4.17
N VAL A 234 -2.06 -4.45 -4.51
CA VAL A 234 -3.03 -4.90 -5.52
C VAL A 234 -4.48 -4.78 -5.04
N MET A 235 -4.75 -4.99 -3.75
CA MET A 235 -6.13 -5.04 -3.23
C MET A 235 -6.83 -3.67 -3.16
N THR A 236 -6.12 -2.56 -3.36
CA THR A 236 -6.66 -1.19 -3.32
C THR A 236 -6.62 -0.51 -4.70
N GLY A 237 -6.05 -1.17 -5.71
CA GLY A 237 -5.82 -0.62 -7.04
C GLY A 237 -4.47 -1.08 -7.60
N GLY A 238 -3.39 -0.60 -6.97
CA GLY A 238 -2.03 -0.88 -7.39
C GLY A 238 -1.66 -0.13 -8.66
N HIS A 239 -1.04 1.04 -8.53
CA HIS A 239 -0.56 1.81 -9.66
C HIS A 239 0.96 1.65 -9.86
N GLY A 240 1.42 2.01 -11.05
CA GLY A 240 2.81 2.08 -11.44
C GLY A 240 2.99 2.70 -12.82
N VAL A 241 4.24 2.77 -13.28
CA VAL A 241 4.64 3.44 -14.53
C VAL A 241 3.90 2.91 -15.77
N LEU A 242 3.61 1.60 -15.83
CA LEU A 242 2.90 0.95 -16.93
C LEU A 242 1.36 1.04 -16.83
N SER A 243 0.80 1.46 -15.69
CA SER A 243 -0.64 1.40 -15.44
C SER A 243 -1.46 2.25 -16.41
N ARG A 244 -0.85 3.32 -16.92
CA ARG A 244 -1.38 4.20 -17.96
C ARG A 244 -1.92 3.47 -19.18
N VAL A 245 -1.16 2.50 -19.66
CA VAL A 245 -1.42 1.76 -20.91
C VAL A 245 -2.15 0.46 -20.64
N TYR A 246 -1.77 -0.25 -19.59
CA TYR A 246 -2.17 -1.64 -19.35
C TYR A 246 -3.13 -1.87 -18.17
N GLY A 247 -3.55 -0.81 -17.48
CA GLY A 247 -4.46 -0.90 -16.33
C GLY A 247 -3.72 -0.96 -14.99
N LEU A 248 -4.47 -0.80 -13.90
CA LEU A 248 -3.97 -0.96 -12.54
C LEU A 248 -3.71 -2.45 -12.24
N GLY A 249 -2.97 -2.75 -11.18
CA GLY A 249 -2.76 -4.11 -10.67
C GLY A 249 -4.06 -4.91 -10.52
N VAL A 250 -5.14 -4.28 -10.01
CA VAL A 250 -6.49 -4.91 -9.91
C VAL A 250 -7.01 -5.41 -11.25
N ASP A 251 -6.72 -4.73 -12.36
CA ASP A 251 -7.19 -5.08 -13.69
C ASP A 251 -6.43 -6.30 -14.25
N ARG A 252 -5.25 -6.58 -13.67
CA ARG A 252 -4.31 -7.63 -14.09
C ARG A 252 -4.49 -8.95 -13.34
N VAL A 253 -5.16 -8.96 -12.19
CA VAL A 253 -5.39 -10.18 -11.40
C VAL A 253 -6.38 -11.09 -12.10
N LEU A 254 -6.00 -12.37 -12.21
CA LEU A 254 -6.79 -13.46 -12.76
C LEU A 254 -7.43 -14.31 -11.65
N GLU A 255 -6.72 -14.50 -10.54
CA GLU A 255 -7.13 -15.38 -9.44
C GLU A 255 -6.45 -14.99 -8.12
N PHE A 256 -7.16 -15.13 -7.00
CA PHE A 256 -6.61 -15.10 -5.64
C PHE A 256 -6.89 -16.44 -4.92
N GLU A 257 -5.91 -16.92 -4.15
CA GLU A 257 -6.16 -17.85 -3.05
C GLU A 257 -6.27 -17.06 -1.74
N VAL A 258 -7.35 -17.27 -1.00
CA VAL A 258 -7.67 -16.49 0.21
C VAL A 258 -8.26 -17.37 1.31
N VAL A 259 -7.87 -17.15 2.56
CA VAL A 259 -8.57 -17.70 3.73
C VAL A 259 -9.42 -16.59 4.33
N THR A 260 -10.72 -16.82 4.44
CA THR A 260 -11.71 -15.90 5.02
C THR A 260 -12.03 -16.29 6.46
N THR A 261 -12.78 -15.46 7.21
CA THR A 261 -12.85 -15.58 8.68
C THR A 261 -13.75 -16.71 9.17
N ASP A 262 -14.50 -17.36 8.27
CA ASP A 262 -15.17 -18.65 8.49
C ASP A 262 -14.20 -19.85 8.52
N GLY A 263 -12.92 -19.66 8.19
CA GLY A 263 -11.89 -20.70 8.23
C GLY A 263 -11.81 -21.54 6.96
N VAL A 264 -12.44 -21.11 5.86
CA VAL A 264 -12.42 -21.81 4.57
C VAL A 264 -11.39 -21.17 3.64
N THR A 265 -10.56 -22.00 3.00
CA THR A 265 -9.70 -21.57 1.88
C THR A 265 -10.57 -21.48 0.62
N ARG A 266 -10.54 -20.34 -0.06
CA ARG A 266 -11.31 -20.07 -1.29
C ARG A 266 -10.38 -19.67 -2.42
N ILE A 267 -10.77 -20.06 -3.62
CA ILE A 267 -10.26 -19.51 -4.86
C ILE A 267 -11.27 -18.48 -5.37
N ALA A 268 -10.82 -17.24 -5.56
CA ALA A 268 -11.65 -16.14 -6.05
C ALA A 268 -11.15 -15.68 -7.42
N ASN A 269 -11.97 -15.84 -8.44
CA ASN A 269 -11.68 -15.48 -9.82
C ASN A 269 -12.97 -15.08 -10.58
N ALA A 270 -12.88 -14.94 -11.91
CA ALA A 270 -14.01 -14.57 -12.76
C ALA A 270 -15.15 -15.61 -12.84
N CYS A 271 -14.95 -16.83 -12.32
CA CYS A 271 -15.85 -17.97 -12.50
C CYS A 271 -16.37 -18.53 -11.17
N GLN A 272 -15.60 -18.43 -10.08
CA GLN A 272 -15.98 -18.85 -8.72
C GLN A 272 -15.68 -17.77 -7.67
N ASN A 273 -16.52 -17.67 -6.64
CA ASN A 273 -16.48 -16.62 -5.61
C ASN A 273 -16.35 -15.20 -6.22
N GLN A 274 -17.11 -14.94 -7.30
CA GLN A 274 -16.96 -13.75 -8.15
C GLN A 274 -17.20 -12.42 -7.41
N ASP A 275 -18.04 -12.42 -6.38
CA ASP A 275 -18.29 -11.27 -5.53
C ASP A 275 -17.08 -10.96 -4.63
N LEU A 276 -16.46 -11.99 -4.04
CA LEU A 276 -15.20 -11.88 -3.33
C LEU A 276 -14.08 -11.42 -4.29
N PHE A 277 -13.99 -11.99 -5.49
CA PHE A 277 -13.01 -11.58 -6.49
C PHE A 277 -13.13 -10.11 -6.87
N TRP A 278 -14.35 -9.62 -7.07
CA TRP A 278 -14.64 -8.21 -7.31
C TRP A 278 -14.18 -7.32 -6.14
N ALA A 279 -14.48 -7.72 -4.90
CA ALA A 279 -14.10 -6.97 -3.70
C ALA A 279 -12.58 -6.99 -3.39
N LEU A 280 -11.91 -8.11 -3.65
CA LEU A 280 -10.45 -8.20 -3.54
C LEU A 280 -9.74 -7.35 -4.61
N ARG A 281 -10.39 -7.08 -5.74
CA ARG A 281 -9.91 -6.20 -6.82
C ARG A 281 -10.27 -4.73 -6.59
N GLY A 282 -9.85 -4.18 -5.45
CA GLY A 282 -9.91 -2.74 -5.16
C GLY A 282 -10.69 -2.32 -3.92
N GLY A 283 -11.10 -3.25 -3.04
CA GLY A 283 -11.83 -2.97 -1.79
C GLY A 283 -10.96 -2.81 -0.55
N GLY A 284 -9.64 -2.89 -0.68
CA GLY A 284 -8.67 -2.70 0.40
C GLY A 284 -8.14 -3.99 1.01
N GLY A 285 -6.84 -3.98 1.34
CA GLY A 285 -6.17 -5.05 2.10
C GLY A 285 -6.76 -5.26 3.49
N GLY A 286 -6.43 -6.38 4.12
CA GLY A 286 -6.75 -6.67 5.54
C GLY A 286 -8.24 -6.87 5.87
N THR A 287 -9.14 -6.79 4.87
CA THR A 287 -10.58 -6.60 5.11
C THR A 287 -11.41 -7.87 4.88
N PHE A 288 -11.21 -8.57 3.77
CA PHE A 288 -12.06 -9.70 3.35
C PHE A 288 -11.48 -11.08 3.71
N GLY A 289 -10.19 -11.16 3.99
CA GLY A 289 -9.46 -12.40 4.28
C GLY A 289 -7.95 -12.20 4.23
N VAL A 290 -7.19 -13.26 4.48
CA VAL A 290 -5.74 -13.32 4.27
C VAL A 290 -5.48 -13.94 2.91
N ILE A 291 -4.88 -13.16 2.00
CA ILE A 291 -4.37 -13.68 0.73
C ILE A 291 -3.19 -14.63 1.01
N LEU A 292 -3.19 -15.79 0.34
CA LEU A 292 -2.08 -16.73 0.33
C LEU A 292 -1.25 -16.58 -0.95
N SER A 293 -1.92 -16.43 -2.08
CA SER A 293 -1.30 -16.20 -3.39
C SER A 293 -2.19 -15.34 -4.30
N THR A 294 -1.56 -14.65 -5.25
CA THR A 294 -2.23 -13.91 -6.34
C THR A 294 -1.63 -14.33 -7.68
N THR A 295 -2.48 -14.69 -8.63
CA THR A 295 -2.08 -14.94 -10.02
C THR A 295 -2.40 -13.73 -10.89
N THR A 296 -1.36 -13.12 -11.44
CA THR A 296 -1.42 -11.88 -12.20
C THR A 296 -1.00 -12.13 -13.64
N ARG A 297 -1.78 -11.63 -14.61
CA ARG A 297 -1.42 -11.68 -16.03
C ARG A 297 -0.17 -10.85 -16.28
N VAL A 298 0.80 -11.40 -17.02
CA VAL A 298 1.98 -10.69 -17.52
C VAL A 298 1.86 -10.36 -19.00
N GLU A 299 2.68 -9.45 -19.49
CA GLU A 299 2.81 -9.17 -20.92
C GLU A 299 4.14 -9.74 -21.45
N PRO A 300 4.31 -9.91 -22.78
CA PRO A 300 5.62 -10.20 -23.36
C PRO A 300 6.66 -9.15 -22.95
N LYS A 301 7.95 -9.49 -22.92
CA LYS A 301 9.04 -8.52 -22.71
C LYS A 301 8.85 -7.31 -23.61
N LEU A 302 8.70 -6.13 -23.00
CA LEU A 302 8.53 -4.86 -23.69
C LEU A 302 9.77 -3.98 -23.55
N SER A 303 10.03 -3.21 -24.59
CA SER A 303 10.92 -2.06 -24.54
C SER A 303 10.16 -0.83 -24.04
N ILE A 304 10.86 0.10 -23.37
CA ILE A 304 10.27 1.27 -22.74
C ILE A 304 11.08 2.53 -23.04
N ALA A 305 10.43 3.55 -23.58
CA ALA A 305 11.01 4.87 -23.67
C ALA A 305 10.91 5.55 -22.30
N VAL A 306 12.01 6.13 -21.83
CA VAL A 306 12.11 6.79 -20.52
C VAL A 306 12.48 8.25 -20.72
N ALA A 307 11.87 9.13 -19.93
CA ALA A 307 12.26 10.52 -19.80
C ALA A 307 12.59 10.80 -18.33
N PHE A 308 13.87 11.06 -18.06
CA PHE A 308 14.36 11.53 -16.78
C PHE A 308 14.93 12.94 -16.95
N ILE A 309 14.19 13.94 -16.47
CA ILE A 309 14.47 15.36 -16.68
C ILE A 309 14.41 16.04 -15.32
N ALA A 310 15.46 16.79 -14.97
CA ALA A 310 15.59 17.44 -13.66
C ALA A 310 16.21 18.83 -13.76
N LEU A 311 15.75 19.75 -12.91
CA LEU A 311 16.34 21.06 -12.69
C LEU A 311 17.39 21.00 -11.56
N PRO A 312 18.33 21.97 -11.47
CA PRO A 312 19.25 22.06 -10.34
C PRO A 312 18.54 22.20 -8.99
N ALA A 313 19.11 21.64 -7.92
CA ALA A 313 18.49 21.66 -6.58
C ALA A 313 18.30 23.08 -5.99
N ASN A 314 19.05 24.06 -6.48
CA ASN A 314 18.98 25.48 -6.09
C ASN A 314 18.15 26.35 -7.05
N THR A 315 17.27 25.74 -7.86
CA THR A 315 16.39 26.45 -8.80
C THR A 315 15.45 27.41 -8.07
N SER A 316 15.21 28.59 -8.67
CA SER A 316 14.32 29.61 -8.09
C SER A 316 12.85 29.18 -8.11
N GLN A 317 12.07 29.66 -7.15
CA GLN A 317 10.63 29.36 -7.05
C GLN A 317 9.84 29.76 -8.30
N GLN A 318 10.25 30.83 -8.99
CA GLN A 318 9.64 31.21 -10.27
C GLN A 318 9.82 30.12 -11.34
N VAL A 319 11.04 29.60 -11.50
CA VAL A 319 11.32 28.55 -12.50
C VAL A 319 10.64 27.22 -12.12
N LEU A 320 10.49 26.92 -10.82
CA LEU A 320 9.69 25.78 -10.35
C LEU A 320 8.18 25.94 -10.62
N ALA A 321 7.65 27.17 -10.53
CA ALA A 321 6.26 27.46 -10.90
C ALA A 321 6.04 27.35 -12.42
N GLU A 322 6.97 27.85 -13.24
CA GLU A 322 6.95 27.71 -14.71
C GLU A 322 7.04 26.22 -15.13
N TRP A 323 7.91 25.44 -14.50
CA TRP A 323 7.99 23.98 -14.65
C TRP A 323 6.66 23.28 -14.34
N THR A 324 6.03 23.66 -13.23
CA THR A 324 4.74 23.10 -12.79
C THR A 324 3.62 23.43 -13.77
N SER A 325 3.56 24.68 -14.24
CA SER A 325 2.62 25.13 -15.26
C SER A 325 2.79 24.36 -16.58
N LEU A 326 4.04 24.16 -17.02
CA LEU A 326 4.36 23.36 -18.21
C LEU A 326 3.91 21.89 -18.05
N ALA A 327 4.13 21.29 -16.88
CA ALA A 327 3.68 19.93 -16.60
C ALA A 327 2.14 19.82 -16.59
N ILE A 328 1.43 20.76 -15.96
CA ILE A 328 -0.04 20.83 -15.96
C ILE A 328 -0.60 21.00 -17.38
N ASN A 329 -0.02 21.90 -18.18
CA ASN A 329 -0.42 22.10 -19.57
C ASN A 329 -0.17 20.86 -20.44
N SER A 330 0.93 20.15 -20.20
CA SER A 330 1.31 18.95 -20.97
C SER A 330 0.62 17.67 -20.52
N THR A 331 0.00 17.65 -19.33
CA THR A 331 -0.54 16.42 -18.70
C THR A 331 -1.43 15.60 -19.64
N ILE A 332 -2.34 16.23 -20.40
CA ILE A 332 -3.25 15.50 -21.31
C ILE A 332 -2.56 15.05 -22.62
N LYS A 333 -1.53 15.76 -23.09
CA LYS A 333 -0.73 15.31 -24.25
C LYS A 333 0.12 14.11 -23.85
N TRP A 334 0.91 14.23 -22.78
CA TRP A 334 1.62 13.10 -22.21
C TRP A 334 0.67 11.97 -21.81
N ALA A 335 -0.59 12.29 -21.49
CA ALA A 335 -1.64 11.30 -21.35
C ALA A 335 -1.88 10.51 -22.66
N ALA A 336 -2.16 11.16 -23.80
CA ALA A 336 -2.33 10.45 -25.07
C ALA A 336 -1.11 9.56 -25.44
N ASP A 337 0.10 10.07 -25.17
CA ASP A 337 1.40 9.46 -25.49
C ASP A 337 1.82 8.26 -24.60
N GLY A 338 0.97 7.83 -23.66
CA GLY A 338 1.22 6.64 -22.81
C GLY A 338 2.20 6.82 -21.64
N TRP A 339 2.82 8.01 -21.49
CA TRP A 339 3.72 8.32 -20.36
C TRP A 339 3.05 8.15 -19.00
N GLY A 340 3.65 7.36 -18.11
CA GLY A 340 3.30 7.27 -16.70
C GLY A 340 4.53 7.29 -15.80
N GLY A 341 4.35 7.50 -14.50
CA GLY A 341 5.46 7.64 -13.53
C GLY A 341 5.27 8.83 -12.58
N PHE A 342 6.36 9.46 -12.17
CA PHE A 342 6.39 10.52 -11.16
C PHE A 342 6.83 11.87 -11.74
N GLN A 343 6.19 12.95 -11.29
CA GLN A 343 6.54 14.32 -11.61
C GLN A 343 6.53 15.15 -10.32
N GLY A 344 7.67 15.65 -9.89
CA GLY A 344 7.79 16.53 -8.72
C GLY A 344 8.12 17.97 -9.11
N SER A 345 8.27 18.82 -8.10
CA SER A 345 8.85 20.15 -8.26
C SER A 345 10.27 20.02 -8.85
N GLY A 346 10.45 20.49 -10.09
CA GLY A 346 11.71 20.45 -10.82
C GLY A 346 12.22 19.06 -11.24
N ILE A 347 11.43 18.00 -11.17
CA ILE A 347 11.86 16.64 -11.56
C ILE A 347 10.75 15.85 -12.26
N THR A 348 11.09 15.05 -13.26
CA THR A 348 10.15 14.19 -14.00
C THR A 348 10.86 12.88 -14.33
N LEU A 349 10.26 11.77 -13.93
CA LEU A 349 10.66 10.40 -14.26
C LEU A 349 9.43 9.67 -14.81
N LEU A 350 9.34 9.58 -16.13
CA LEU A 350 8.23 8.95 -16.84
C LEU A 350 8.74 7.85 -17.77
N GLY A 351 7.93 6.81 -17.94
CA GLY A 351 8.12 5.76 -18.93
C GLY A 351 6.89 5.58 -19.81
N THR A 352 7.09 5.22 -21.09
CA THR A 352 6.01 4.82 -22.01
C THR A 352 6.43 3.63 -22.87
N PRO A 353 5.59 2.58 -23.01
CA PRO A 353 5.81 1.46 -23.90
C PRO A 353 5.32 1.73 -25.34
N LEU A 354 4.82 2.94 -25.64
CA LEU A 354 4.12 3.23 -26.90
C LEU A 354 4.97 3.95 -27.96
N LEU A 355 6.07 4.60 -27.57
CA LEU A 355 6.82 5.51 -28.43
C LEU A 355 8.20 4.93 -28.81
N SER A 356 8.62 5.20 -30.05
CA SER A 356 10.04 5.11 -30.42
C SER A 356 10.86 6.23 -29.77
N LEU A 357 12.19 6.14 -29.80
CA LEU A 357 13.08 7.17 -29.23
C LEU A 357 12.78 8.56 -29.81
N ALA A 358 12.72 8.70 -31.14
CA ALA A 358 12.44 9.98 -31.80
C ALA A 358 11.04 10.54 -31.45
N GLN A 359 10.04 9.67 -31.26
CA GLN A 359 8.71 10.09 -30.80
C GLN A 359 8.74 10.54 -29.33
N ALA A 360 9.51 9.86 -28.48
CA ALA A 360 9.68 10.21 -27.07
C ALA A 360 10.41 11.55 -26.91
N GLU A 361 11.50 11.77 -27.67
CA GLU A 361 12.22 13.05 -27.72
C GLU A 361 11.31 14.18 -28.18
N SER A 362 10.49 13.97 -29.22
CA SER A 362 9.50 14.96 -29.69
C SER A 362 8.38 15.23 -28.68
N SER A 363 7.89 14.19 -27.99
CA SER A 363 6.85 14.31 -26.95
C SER A 363 7.33 15.14 -25.75
N MET A 364 8.60 14.97 -25.35
CA MET A 364 9.24 15.63 -24.20
C MET A 364 10.03 16.89 -24.55
N ALA A 365 10.09 17.28 -25.82
CA ALA A 365 10.97 18.35 -26.31
C ALA A 365 10.84 19.69 -25.55
N GLU A 366 9.61 20.09 -25.21
CA GLU A 366 9.35 21.37 -24.53
C GLU A 366 9.92 21.38 -23.09
N LEU A 367 9.67 20.31 -22.32
CA LEU A 367 10.22 20.14 -20.96
C LEU A 367 11.74 19.98 -20.99
N ALA A 368 12.27 19.22 -21.95
CA ALA A 368 13.70 19.04 -22.14
C ALA A 368 14.43 20.35 -22.48
N GLN A 369 13.84 21.18 -23.34
CA GLN A 369 14.38 22.50 -23.65
C GLN A 369 14.26 23.47 -22.47
N PHE A 370 13.15 23.44 -21.73
CA PHE A 370 12.96 24.23 -20.52
C PHE A 370 14.01 23.88 -19.46
N ALA A 371 14.26 22.59 -19.23
CA ALA A 371 15.30 22.12 -18.31
C ALA A 371 16.69 22.61 -18.75
N LYS A 372 17.10 22.37 -20.00
CA LYS A 372 18.41 22.78 -20.52
C LYS A 372 18.66 24.30 -20.41
N ARG A 373 17.65 25.13 -20.72
CA ARG A 373 17.77 26.60 -20.58
C ARG A 373 17.95 27.07 -19.13
N ASN A 374 17.49 26.28 -18.17
CA ASN A 374 17.63 26.54 -16.73
C ASN A 374 18.75 25.70 -16.08
N GLY A 375 19.73 25.23 -16.85
CA GLY A 375 20.89 24.47 -16.34
C GLY A 375 20.59 23.05 -15.87
N GLY A 376 19.40 22.52 -16.18
CA GLY A 376 18.97 21.17 -15.82
C GLY A 376 19.51 20.06 -16.73
N SER A 377 19.32 18.82 -16.27
CA SER A 377 19.69 17.59 -16.97
C SER A 377 18.51 17.00 -17.74
N VAL A 378 18.82 16.31 -18.84
CA VAL A 378 17.84 15.62 -19.70
C VAL A 378 18.44 14.28 -20.14
N ALA A 379 17.77 13.20 -19.78
CA ALA A 379 17.93 11.89 -20.40
C ALA A 379 16.58 11.47 -21.01
N VAL A 380 16.57 11.26 -22.33
CA VAL A 380 15.48 10.58 -23.03
C VAL A 380 16.10 9.41 -23.77
N GLU A 381 15.67 8.20 -23.47
CA GLU A 381 16.29 6.97 -23.99
C GLU A 381 15.26 5.86 -24.19
N LEU A 382 15.58 4.88 -25.03
CA LEU A 382 14.78 3.68 -25.25
C LEU A 382 15.51 2.47 -24.69
N LEU A 383 14.98 1.88 -23.63
CA LEU A 383 15.51 0.68 -23.00
C LEU A 383 14.86 -0.58 -23.58
N SER A 384 15.68 -1.62 -23.79
CA SER A 384 15.24 -2.86 -24.45
C SER A 384 14.27 -3.68 -23.59
N ASP A 385 14.38 -3.54 -22.28
CA ASP A 385 13.59 -4.21 -21.26
C ASP A 385 13.01 -3.19 -20.28
N PHE A 386 11.80 -3.46 -19.78
CA PHE A 386 11.25 -2.80 -18.61
C PHE A 386 12.13 -2.97 -17.36
N TYR A 387 12.78 -4.12 -17.20
CA TYR A 387 13.67 -4.40 -16.06
C TYR A 387 14.90 -3.49 -16.03
N ASP A 388 15.43 -3.11 -17.20
CA ASP A 388 16.53 -2.15 -17.32
C ASP A 388 16.11 -0.78 -16.76
N MET A 389 14.87 -0.35 -17.04
CA MET A 389 14.31 0.90 -16.50
C MET A 389 14.14 0.82 -14.98
N TYR A 390 13.56 -0.27 -14.49
CA TYR A 390 13.33 -0.50 -13.08
C TYR A 390 14.64 -0.48 -12.26
N THR A 391 15.65 -1.20 -12.72
CA THR A 391 16.96 -1.25 -12.06
C THR A 391 17.72 0.08 -12.17
N LYS A 392 17.73 0.73 -13.35
CA LYS A 392 18.44 2.00 -13.56
C LYS A 392 17.85 3.17 -12.78
N TYR A 393 16.52 3.25 -12.64
CA TYR A 393 15.85 4.45 -12.10
C TYR A 393 15.13 4.25 -10.77
N TYR A 394 14.59 3.06 -10.47
CA TYR A 394 13.86 2.84 -9.21
C TYR A 394 14.72 2.18 -8.13
N ILE A 395 15.54 1.18 -8.46
CA ILE A 395 16.48 0.56 -7.49
C ILE A 395 17.60 1.52 -7.04
N THR A 396 17.96 2.49 -7.88
CA THR A 396 18.95 3.54 -7.55
C THR A 396 18.38 4.69 -6.71
N ASN A 397 17.06 4.86 -6.67
CA ASN A 397 16.38 5.98 -5.99
C ASN A 397 15.35 5.47 -4.96
N VAL A 398 15.67 4.38 -4.26
CA VAL A 398 14.79 3.78 -3.25
C VAL A 398 14.67 4.72 -2.05
N GLN A 399 13.44 5.01 -1.66
CA GLN A 399 13.15 5.76 -0.45
C GLN A 399 13.60 4.99 0.80
N ALA A 400 14.37 5.66 1.66
CA ALA A 400 14.76 5.13 2.96
C ALA A 400 13.54 4.99 3.89
N GLY A 401 13.44 3.87 4.60
CA GLY A 401 12.45 3.65 5.65
C GLY A 401 12.92 4.16 7.01
N GLY A 402 12.18 3.84 8.07
CA GLY A 402 12.54 4.14 9.46
C GLY A 402 12.23 5.55 9.93
N SER A 403 11.48 6.32 9.15
CA SER A 403 10.96 7.64 9.52
C SER A 403 9.43 7.63 9.57
N ALA A 404 8.79 8.67 10.11
CA ALA A 404 7.34 8.79 10.02
C ALA A 404 7.00 9.64 8.79
N LEU A 405 6.37 9.05 7.78
CA LEU A 405 5.96 9.73 6.56
C LEU A 405 4.48 9.48 6.26
N PHE A 406 3.72 10.54 6.05
CA PHE A 406 2.33 10.49 5.64
C PHE A 406 2.23 10.92 4.19
N SER A 407 1.78 10.01 3.33
CA SER A 407 1.45 10.29 1.94
C SER A 407 -0.03 10.65 1.81
N HIS A 408 -0.36 11.62 0.96
CA HIS A 408 -1.74 11.86 0.52
C HIS A 408 -1.77 12.21 -0.96
N ASN A 409 -2.79 11.69 -1.64
CA ASN A 409 -3.12 12.12 -2.99
C ASN A 409 -4.61 12.36 -3.23
N TRP A 410 -4.90 13.14 -4.27
CA TRP A 410 -6.21 13.29 -4.88
C TRP A 410 -6.12 13.07 -6.40
N MET A 411 -6.92 12.16 -6.94
CA MET A 411 -7.11 11.94 -8.37
C MET A 411 -7.74 13.17 -8.99
N ILE A 412 -7.04 13.80 -9.94
CA ILE A 412 -7.47 15.01 -10.60
C ILE A 412 -8.25 14.65 -11.88
N PRO A 413 -9.57 14.93 -11.94
CA PRO A 413 -10.42 14.62 -13.08
C PRO A 413 -9.87 15.21 -14.39
N SER A 414 -10.02 14.49 -15.51
CA SER A 414 -9.55 14.96 -16.82
C SER A 414 -10.10 16.35 -17.19
N ARG A 415 -11.31 16.70 -16.71
CA ARG A 415 -11.95 18.01 -16.89
C ARG A 415 -11.15 19.18 -16.31
N ALA A 416 -10.35 18.97 -15.25
CA ALA A 416 -9.54 20.03 -14.64
C ALA A 416 -8.46 20.54 -15.62
N TYR A 417 -7.99 19.70 -16.54
CA TYR A 417 -6.97 20.06 -17.52
C TYR A 417 -7.54 20.67 -18.80
N ALA A 418 -8.86 20.57 -19.02
CA ALA A 418 -9.50 20.82 -20.31
C ALA A 418 -9.45 22.29 -20.78
N ASN A 419 -9.40 23.25 -19.85
CA ASN A 419 -9.35 24.69 -20.16
C ASN A 419 -8.38 25.44 -19.23
N ALA A 420 -8.07 26.69 -19.59
CA ALA A 420 -7.12 27.51 -18.83
C ALA A 420 -7.55 27.77 -17.39
N GLN A 421 -8.85 27.92 -17.12
CA GLN A 421 -9.38 28.17 -15.77
C GLN A 421 -9.17 26.96 -14.86
N GLY A 422 -9.45 25.75 -15.33
CA GLY A 422 -9.21 24.52 -14.58
C GLY A 422 -7.73 24.27 -14.31
N ARG A 423 -6.86 24.52 -15.30
CA ARG A 423 -5.41 24.41 -15.14
C ARG A 423 -4.87 25.45 -14.15
N LYS A 424 -5.39 26.68 -14.18
CA LYS A 424 -5.08 27.70 -13.17
C LYS A 424 -5.55 27.28 -11.77
N GLN A 425 -6.76 26.75 -11.63
CA GLN A 425 -7.27 26.27 -10.34
C GLN A 425 -6.40 25.16 -9.73
N LEU A 426 -5.83 24.28 -10.57
CA LEU A 426 -4.86 23.27 -10.14
C LEU A 426 -3.53 23.90 -9.70
N GLN A 427 -2.98 24.83 -10.49
CA GLN A 427 -1.77 25.59 -10.14
C GLN A 427 -1.96 26.35 -8.81
N ASP A 428 -3.04 27.11 -8.66
CA ASP A 428 -3.38 27.88 -7.45
C ASP A 428 -3.49 26.99 -6.20
N HIS A 429 -3.87 25.71 -6.36
CA HIS A 429 -3.89 24.75 -5.26
C HIS A 429 -2.50 24.18 -4.93
N MET A 430 -1.65 23.96 -5.95
CA MET A 430 -0.25 23.56 -5.76
C MET A 430 0.59 24.69 -5.13
N ASP A 431 0.38 25.93 -5.55
CA ASP A 431 1.02 27.11 -4.97
C ASP A 431 0.60 27.29 -3.51
N TRP A 432 -0.69 27.11 -3.21
CA TRP A 432 -1.18 27.09 -1.83
C TRP A 432 -0.51 25.97 -1.00
N MET A 433 -0.44 24.73 -1.50
CA MET A 433 0.23 23.62 -0.80
C MET A 433 1.70 23.94 -0.51
N SER A 434 2.41 24.50 -1.48
CA SER A 434 3.80 24.94 -1.32
C SER A 434 3.93 26.04 -0.27
N SER A 435 3.00 27.01 -0.25
CA SER A 435 3.00 28.11 0.73
C SER A 435 2.77 27.66 2.18
N VAL A 436 2.13 26.50 2.40
CA VAL A 436 1.91 25.91 3.73
C VAL A 436 2.94 24.83 4.09
N GLY A 437 4.00 24.67 3.27
CA GLY A 437 5.12 23.76 3.55
C GLY A 437 4.91 22.30 3.11
N LEU A 438 3.94 22.02 2.24
CA LEU A 438 3.83 20.74 1.54
C LEU A 438 4.67 20.77 0.26
N ASN A 439 5.15 19.61 -0.21
CA ASN A 439 5.84 19.47 -1.50
C ASN A 439 4.93 18.74 -2.50
N PRO A 440 4.16 19.44 -3.34
CA PRO A 440 3.21 18.82 -4.25
C PRO A 440 3.85 18.34 -5.55
N GLY A 441 3.30 17.26 -6.11
CA GLY A 441 3.67 16.70 -7.40
C GLY A 441 2.55 15.86 -7.99
N PHE A 442 2.82 15.13 -9.07
CA PHE A 442 1.88 14.24 -9.73
C PHE A 442 2.41 12.81 -9.83
N LEU A 443 1.53 11.84 -9.59
CA LEU A 443 1.67 10.48 -10.06
C LEU A 443 0.85 10.36 -11.35
N ALA A 444 1.53 10.27 -12.49
CA ALA A 444 0.92 10.15 -13.81
C ALA A 444 0.48 8.69 -14.09
N THR A 445 -0.06 8.00 -13.09
CA THR A 445 -0.26 6.53 -13.11
C THR A 445 -1.73 6.11 -13.21
N THR A 446 -2.65 7.05 -13.46
CA THR A 446 -4.04 6.71 -13.79
C THR A 446 -4.10 5.87 -15.08
N PRO A 447 -4.99 4.87 -15.21
CA PRO A 447 -5.10 4.01 -16.40
C PRO A 447 -5.81 4.71 -17.57
N TYR A 448 -5.37 5.90 -17.94
CA TYR A 448 -6.05 6.78 -18.90
C TYR A 448 -6.10 6.21 -20.32
N VAL A 449 -5.01 5.64 -20.86
CA VAL A 449 -5.02 5.00 -22.19
C VAL A 449 -5.82 3.70 -22.14
N TYR A 450 -5.59 2.87 -21.13
CA TYR A 450 -6.41 1.67 -20.86
C TYR A 450 -7.92 1.98 -20.83
N SER A 451 -8.31 3.13 -20.28
CA SER A 451 -9.70 3.58 -20.14
C SER A 451 -10.37 4.04 -21.45
N GLY A 452 -9.78 3.78 -22.63
CA GLY A 452 -10.36 4.15 -23.92
C GLY A 452 -9.94 5.52 -24.46
N LYS A 453 -9.02 6.25 -23.80
CA LYS A 453 -8.70 7.65 -24.12
C LYS A 453 -7.35 7.79 -24.84
N GLY A 454 -7.21 8.80 -25.69
CA GLY A 454 -5.93 9.27 -26.21
C GLY A 454 -5.18 8.38 -27.23
N SER A 455 -5.48 7.08 -27.31
CA SER A 455 -4.84 6.17 -28.27
C SER A 455 -5.85 5.28 -28.99
N THR A 456 -5.65 5.06 -30.29
CA THR A 456 -6.40 4.08 -31.09
C THR A 456 -6.18 2.64 -30.60
N LYS A 457 -5.07 2.36 -29.89
CA LYS A 457 -4.77 1.06 -29.30
C LYS A 457 -5.47 0.80 -27.96
N ALA A 458 -6.18 1.78 -27.38
CA ALA A 458 -6.75 1.69 -26.03
C ALA A 458 -7.57 0.42 -25.77
N LYS A 459 -8.42 0.00 -26.73
CA LYS A 459 -9.24 -1.21 -26.61
C LYS A 459 -8.44 -2.51 -26.59
N ALA A 460 -7.20 -2.54 -27.12
CA ALA A 460 -6.38 -3.74 -27.17
C ALA A 460 -5.77 -4.12 -25.80
N TYR A 461 -5.70 -3.16 -24.86
CA TYR A 461 -5.13 -3.37 -23.53
C TYR A 461 -6.18 -3.60 -22.44
N ALA A 462 -7.46 -3.22 -22.69
CA ALA A 462 -8.55 -3.40 -21.75
C ALA A 462 -8.88 -4.87 -21.51
N TYR A 463 -8.98 -5.29 -20.24
CA TYR A 463 -9.23 -6.67 -19.83
C TYR A 463 -10.53 -6.76 -19.03
N GLY A 464 -11.64 -6.91 -19.75
CA GLY A 464 -12.99 -6.85 -19.19
C GLY A 464 -13.52 -5.41 -19.00
N PRO A 465 -14.78 -5.25 -18.57
CA PRO A 465 -15.36 -3.93 -18.34
C PRO A 465 -14.78 -3.28 -17.07
N HIS A 466 -14.67 -1.95 -17.04
CA HIS A 466 -14.14 -1.21 -15.88
C HIS A 466 -14.93 -1.44 -14.58
N SER A 467 -16.19 -1.88 -14.66
CA SER A 467 -17.03 -2.26 -13.52
C SER A 467 -16.68 -3.63 -12.90
N SER A 468 -15.75 -4.38 -13.50
CA SER A 468 -15.28 -5.68 -12.99
C SER A 468 -14.27 -5.58 -11.84
N THR A 469 -13.84 -4.37 -11.47
CA THR A 469 -13.08 -4.08 -10.25
C THR A 469 -13.96 -3.27 -9.28
N SER A 470 -13.60 -3.25 -8.01
CA SER A 470 -14.27 -2.42 -6.99
C SER A 470 -13.58 -1.08 -6.76
N THR A 471 -12.52 -0.75 -7.51
CA THR A 471 -11.88 0.58 -7.46
C THR A 471 -12.84 1.69 -7.82
N THR A 472 -12.73 2.84 -7.16
CA THR A 472 -13.51 4.05 -7.50
C THR A 472 -13.36 4.44 -8.99
N GLN A 473 -14.46 4.90 -9.59
CA GLN A 473 -14.49 5.35 -11.00
C GLN A 473 -13.58 6.56 -11.26
N ALA A 474 -13.21 7.31 -10.22
CA ALA A 474 -12.25 8.42 -10.30
C ALA A 474 -10.92 8.03 -10.95
N TRP A 475 -10.47 6.79 -10.77
CA TRP A 475 -9.28 6.26 -11.45
C TRP A 475 -9.40 6.30 -12.98
N ARG A 476 -10.60 6.05 -13.52
CA ARG A 476 -10.87 5.97 -14.97
C ARG A 476 -11.24 7.35 -15.54
N SER A 477 -11.81 8.25 -14.73
CA SER A 477 -12.14 9.63 -15.13
C SER A 477 -10.95 10.61 -15.06
N SER A 478 -9.98 10.36 -14.18
CA SER A 478 -8.84 11.24 -13.92
C SER A 478 -7.68 11.10 -14.91
N ALA A 479 -6.73 12.04 -14.84
CA ALA A 479 -5.51 12.03 -15.67
C ALA A 479 -4.23 11.79 -14.84
N ALA A 480 -4.16 12.34 -13.63
CA ALA A 480 -3.06 12.13 -12.68
C ALA A 480 -3.60 12.09 -11.24
N LEU A 481 -2.77 11.68 -10.30
CA LEU A 481 -2.99 11.88 -8.87
C LEU A 481 -2.10 13.03 -8.43
N LEU A 482 -2.70 14.12 -7.94
CA LEU A 482 -1.97 15.18 -7.25
C LEU A 482 -1.55 14.64 -5.88
N THR A 483 -0.26 14.55 -5.61
CA THR A 483 0.32 13.90 -4.44
C THR A 483 1.16 14.88 -3.63
N HIS A 484 1.24 14.67 -2.32
CA HIS A 484 2.23 15.29 -1.44
C HIS A 484 2.50 14.36 -0.25
N SER A 485 3.61 14.61 0.44
CA SER A 485 3.94 13.90 1.67
C SER A 485 4.53 14.84 2.71
N VAL A 486 4.27 14.55 3.98
CA VAL A 486 4.86 15.25 5.12
C VAL A 486 5.14 14.24 6.23
N GLY A 487 6.25 14.43 6.95
CA GLY A 487 6.65 13.58 8.05
C GLY A 487 6.76 14.32 9.37
N TRP A 488 7.14 13.61 10.42
CA TRP A 488 7.56 14.19 11.69
C TRP A 488 8.77 13.46 12.28
N ALA A 489 9.54 14.16 13.12
CA ALA A 489 10.69 13.57 13.81
C ALA A 489 10.26 12.48 14.82
N TYR A 490 11.16 11.55 15.13
CA TYR A 490 10.94 10.47 16.11
C TYR A 490 10.55 10.97 17.53
N ASN A 491 10.94 12.22 17.85
CA ASN A 491 10.67 12.91 19.12
C ASN A 491 9.61 14.03 19.00
N ALA A 492 8.87 14.08 17.89
CA ALA A 492 7.89 15.14 17.63
C ALA A 492 6.84 15.25 18.74
N SER A 493 6.54 16.49 19.16
CA SER A 493 5.57 16.73 20.22
C SER A 493 4.14 16.45 19.74
N MET A 494 3.19 16.30 20.67
CA MET A 494 1.78 16.20 20.32
C MET A 494 1.25 17.43 19.56
N SER A 495 1.87 18.60 19.73
CA SER A 495 1.53 19.79 18.96
C SER A 495 1.93 19.63 17.49
N ASP A 496 3.15 19.12 17.24
CA ASP A 496 3.68 18.90 15.90
C ASP A 496 2.91 17.80 15.17
N LYS A 497 2.65 16.66 15.84
CA LYS A 497 1.82 15.57 15.30
C LYS A 497 0.42 16.08 14.91
N LYS A 498 -0.23 16.88 15.77
CA LYS A 498 -1.53 17.51 15.46
C LYS A 498 -1.46 18.56 14.35
N LYS A 499 -0.35 19.31 14.22
CA LYS A 499 -0.14 20.28 13.13
C LYS A 499 -0.09 19.56 11.78
N VAL A 500 0.67 18.47 11.68
CA VAL A 500 0.75 17.61 10.48
C VAL A 500 -0.63 17.05 10.10
N ALA A 501 -1.35 16.48 11.06
CA ALA A 501 -2.68 15.93 10.82
C ALA A 501 -3.69 16.96 10.30
N ARG A 502 -3.69 18.18 10.88
CA ARG A 502 -4.54 19.28 10.40
C ARG A 502 -4.17 19.73 8.99
N LEU A 503 -2.88 19.88 8.69
CA LEU A 503 -2.37 20.31 7.38
C LEU A 503 -2.81 19.36 6.25
N LEU A 504 -2.63 18.05 6.47
CA LEU A 504 -3.06 17.01 5.53
C LEU A 504 -4.59 16.98 5.36
N THR A 505 -5.33 17.12 6.47
CA THR A 505 -6.79 17.19 6.45
C THR A 505 -7.28 18.39 5.66
N GLU A 506 -6.71 19.58 5.87
CA GLU A 506 -7.05 20.79 5.12
C GLU A 506 -6.77 20.65 3.62
N ALA A 507 -5.64 20.03 3.24
CA ALA A 507 -5.30 19.78 1.85
C ALA A 507 -6.30 18.82 1.18
N SER A 508 -6.65 17.71 1.83
CA SER A 508 -7.66 16.76 1.32
C SER A 508 -9.08 17.34 1.27
N ASP A 509 -9.46 18.13 2.28
CA ASP A 509 -10.73 18.85 2.33
C ASP A 509 -10.80 19.91 1.21
N ARG A 510 -9.70 20.58 0.88
CA ARG A 510 -9.64 21.55 -0.22
C ARG A 510 -9.72 20.84 -1.58
N ALA A 511 -8.97 19.76 -1.78
CA ALA A 511 -9.00 18.99 -3.03
C ALA A 511 -10.40 18.41 -3.32
N SER A 512 -11.07 17.85 -2.31
CA SER A 512 -12.43 17.30 -2.46
C SER A 512 -13.49 18.36 -2.84
N ARG A 513 -13.36 19.61 -2.36
CA ARG A 513 -14.24 20.72 -2.78
C ARG A 513 -14.00 21.18 -4.22
N LEU A 514 -12.74 21.17 -4.69
CA LEU A 514 -12.39 21.57 -6.06
C LEU A 514 -12.76 20.47 -7.08
N TRP A 515 -12.57 19.21 -6.68
CA TRP A 515 -12.74 18.02 -7.52
C TRP A 515 -13.56 16.93 -6.80
N PRO A 516 -14.88 17.14 -6.61
CA PRO A 516 -15.76 16.18 -5.92
C PRO A 516 -16.01 14.89 -6.74
N ASP A 517 -15.71 14.90 -8.03
CA ASP A 517 -15.65 13.75 -8.95
C ASP A 517 -14.25 13.09 -9.01
N GLY A 518 -13.30 13.60 -8.23
CA GLY A 518 -12.03 12.95 -7.90
C GLY A 518 -12.18 11.98 -6.72
N ALA A 519 -11.05 11.50 -6.21
CA ALA A 519 -10.97 10.54 -5.11
C ALA A 519 -9.56 10.50 -4.51
N SER A 520 -9.37 9.86 -3.37
CA SER A 520 -8.04 9.59 -2.80
C SER A 520 -7.71 8.10 -2.91
N TYR A 521 -6.51 7.74 -3.36
CA TYR A 521 -6.07 6.34 -3.40
C TYR A 521 -5.70 5.87 -1.99
N ALA A 522 -6.55 5.01 -1.42
CA ALA A 522 -6.53 4.63 0.00
C ALA A 522 -5.26 3.94 0.52
N ASN A 523 -4.29 3.57 -0.33
CA ASN A 523 -2.97 3.14 0.16
C ASN A 523 -2.06 4.33 0.46
N GLU A 524 -2.14 5.40 -0.35
CA GLU A 524 -1.33 6.62 -0.28
C GLU A 524 -2.24 7.79 0.15
N ALA A 525 -3.00 7.56 1.22
CA ALA A 525 -3.85 8.53 1.89
C ALA A 525 -3.41 8.68 3.34
N HIS A 526 -3.77 9.80 3.98
CA HIS A 526 -3.46 10.01 5.40
C HIS A 526 -4.58 9.45 6.31
N PRO A 527 -4.28 9.14 7.59
CA PRO A 527 -5.26 8.55 8.50
C PRO A 527 -6.49 9.43 8.79
N TRP A 528 -6.49 10.72 8.47
CA TRP A 528 -7.48 11.68 8.96
C TRP A 528 -8.46 12.17 7.86
N VAL A 529 -8.55 11.47 6.73
CA VAL A 529 -9.54 11.75 5.68
C VAL A 529 -10.96 11.59 6.24
N LYS A 530 -11.73 12.69 6.29
CA LYS A 530 -13.05 12.75 6.95
C LYS A 530 -14.10 11.87 6.27
N ASP A 531 -14.37 12.11 4.98
CA ASP A 531 -15.26 11.27 4.18
C ASP A 531 -14.47 10.18 3.42
N TRP A 532 -13.72 9.38 4.17
CA TRP A 532 -12.91 8.29 3.62
C TRP A 532 -13.72 7.28 2.80
N LYS A 533 -15.00 7.07 3.14
CA LYS A 533 -15.87 6.12 2.43
C LYS A 533 -16.08 6.55 0.98
N SER A 534 -16.47 7.81 0.78
CA SER A 534 -16.61 8.39 -0.55
C SER A 534 -15.25 8.55 -1.23
N ALA A 535 -14.27 9.11 -0.52
CA ALA A 535 -12.95 9.40 -1.07
C ALA A 535 -12.20 8.15 -1.54
N PHE A 536 -12.32 7.01 -0.87
CA PHE A 536 -11.58 5.79 -1.21
C PHE A 536 -12.34 4.87 -2.16
N TRP A 537 -13.64 4.71 -1.92
CA TRP A 537 -14.45 3.65 -2.53
C TRP A 537 -15.62 4.20 -3.38
N GLY A 538 -16.01 5.46 -3.17
CA GLY A 538 -17.13 6.09 -3.86
C GLY A 538 -18.42 5.27 -3.79
N GLY A 539 -19.16 5.23 -4.89
CA GLY A 539 -20.41 4.46 -5.00
C GLY A 539 -20.27 2.94 -4.79
N ASN A 540 -19.06 2.38 -4.84
CA ASN A 540 -18.84 0.94 -4.61
C ASN A 540 -18.94 0.54 -3.13
N TYR A 541 -18.89 1.50 -2.20
CA TYR A 541 -18.79 1.23 -0.76
C TYR A 541 -19.91 0.34 -0.22
N GLY A 542 -21.17 0.59 -0.60
CA GLY A 542 -22.31 -0.18 -0.11
C GLY A 542 -22.23 -1.66 -0.48
N LYS A 543 -21.85 -1.96 -1.73
CA LYS A 543 -21.65 -3.34 -2.21
C LYS A 543 -20.44 -3.99 -1.55
N LEU A 544 -19.34 -3.25 -1.38
CA LEU A 544 -18.16 -3.72 -0.65
C LEU A 544 -18.52 -4.11 0.79
N LYS A 545 -19.33 -3.30 1.48
CA LYS A 545 -19.79 -3.58 2.85
C LYS A 545 -20.64 -4.85 2.94
N GLN A 546 -21.60 -5.05 2.03
CA GLN A 546 -22.39 -6.29 1.97
C GLN A 546 -21.52 -7.53 1.78
N ILE A 547 -20.48 -7.44 0.95
CA ILE A 547 -19.52 -8.56 0.72
C ILE A 547 -18.64 -8.77 1.95
N LYS A 548 -18.23 -7.70 2.65
CA LYS A 548 -17.54 -7.77 3.94
C LYS A 548 -18.39 -8.50 4.98
N GLU A 549 -19.65 -8.14 5.14
CA GLU A 549 -20.60 -8.80 6.06
C GLU A 549 -20.82 -10.28 5.71
N LYS A 550 -20.81 -10.64 4.43
CA LYS A 550 -20.90 -12.04 3.97
C LYS A 550 -19.67 -12.89 4.33
N TYR A 551 -18.46 -12.39 4.11
CA TYR A 551 -17.21 -13.16 4.29
C TYR A 551 -16.54 -12.96 5.66
N ASP A 552 -17.01 -11.99 6.45
CA ASP A 552 -16.61 -11.78 7.85
C ASP A 552 -17.80 -11.35 8.72
N SER A 553 -18.81 -12.21 8.81
CA SER A 553 -20.02 -12.02 9.62
C SER A 553 -19.74 -11.92 11.14
N ARG A 554 -18.51 -12.20 11.58
CA ARG A 554 -18.05 -12.09 12.97
C ARG A 554 -17.21 -10.83 13.23
N GLY A 555 -16.92 -10.02 12.21
CA GLY A 555 -16.11 -8.81 12.34
C GLY A 555 -14.71 -9.07 12.91
N LEU A 556 -14.08 -10.23 12.61
CA LEU A 556 -12.76 -10.57 13.14
C LEU A 556 -11.66 -9.72 12.52
N LEU A 557 -11.84 -9.36 11.24
CA LEU A 557 -10.93 -8.51 10.49
C LEU A 557 -11.43 -7.08 10.50
N GLY A 558 -10.52 -6.14 10.73
CA GLY A 558 -10.81 -4.74 10.61
C GLY A 558 -9.54 -3.92 10.73
N CYS A 559 -9.55 -2.77 10.08
CA CYS A 559 -8.46 -1.81 10.09
C CYS A 559 -9.00 -0.40 9.88
N TRP A 560 -8.21 0.60 10.26
CA TRP A 560 -8.60 1.99 10.14
C TRP A 560 -8.96 2.38 8.69
N HIS A 561 -10.16 2.97 8.52
CA HIS A 561 -10.76 3.34 7.23
C HIS A 561 -10.86 2.19 6.19
N CYS A 562 -10.88 0.94 6.67
CA CYS A 562 -11.18 -0.24 5.85
C CYS A 562 -12.70 -0.42 5.72
N VAL A 563 -13.16 -1.17 4.72
CA VAL A 563 -14.62 -1.39 4.52
C VAL A 563 -15.22 -2.08 5.75
N GLY A 564 -16.28 -1.49 6.31
CA GLY A 564 -16.93 -1.95 7.54
C GLY A 564 -16.24 -1.50 8.84
N SER A 565 -15.21 -0.67 8.81
CA SER A 565 -14.53 -0.23 10.06
C SER A 565 -15.40 0.65 10.97
N GLU A 566 -16.50 1.21 10.45
CA GLU A 566 -17.41 2.09 11.18
C GLU A 566 -18.43 1.37 12.07
N THR A 567 -18.59 0.04 11.93
CA THR A 567 -19.49 -0.75 12.77
C THR A 567 -18.88 -1.17 14.12
N GLY A 568 -17.66 -0.71 14.43
CA GLY A 568 -16.93 -1.05 15.64
C GLY A 568 -16.37 -2.49 15.64
N GLY A 569 -15.90 -2.94 16.80
CA GLY A 569 -15.29 -4.26 16.99
C GLY A 569 -13.76 -4.22 17.04
N THR A 570 -13.10 -5.30 16.59
CA THR A 570 -11.63 -5.37 16.54
C THR A 570 -11.02 -4.30 15.60
N ALA A 571 -11.81 -3.79 14.65
CA ALA A 571 -11.44 -2.76 13.68
C ALA A 571 -10.87 -1.47 14.31
N ASP A 572 -11.37 -1.07 15.47
CA ASP A 572 -10.88 0.12 16.22
C ASP A 572 -9.44 -0.04 16.74
N THR A 573 -8.87 -1.24 16.72
CA THR A 573 -7.57 -1.55 17.34
C THR A 573 -6.39 -1.55 16.36
N VAL A 574 -6.64 -1.76 15.06
CA VAL A 574 -5.61 -1.91 14.02
C VAL A 574 -5.44 -0.57 13.28
N GLY A 575 -4.32 0.10 13.51
CA GLY A 575 -4.05 1.49 13.12
C GLY A 575 -4.89 2.55 13.88
N GLY A 576 -6.20 2.35 14.01
CA GLY A 576 -7.16 3.39 14.41
C GLY A 576 -6.94 3.96 15.81
N ARG A 577 -6.67 3.09 16.80
CA ARG A 577 -6.31 3.49 18.17
C ARG A 577 -5.09 4.42 18.20
N CYS A 578 -4.10 4.15 17.37
CA CYS A 578 -2.78 4.80 17.43
C CYS A 578 -2.63 6.02 16.53
N LEU A 579 -3.36 6.09 15.42
CA LEU A 579 -3.28 7.21 14.46
C LEU A 579 -4.59 7.99 14.35
N GLY A 580 -5.72 7.28 14.27
CA GLY A 580 -7.02 7.86 13.90
C GLY A 580 -7.54 8.96 14.84
N LYS A 581 -7.30 8.83 16.14
CA LYS A 581 -7.82 9.75 17.19
C LYS A 581 -6.87 10.91 17.54
N LEU A 582 -6.00 11.30 16.61
CA LEU A 582 -4.99 12.35 16.85
C LEU A 582 -5.60 13.77 16.81
N ILE A 583 -6.63 14.01 15.99
CA ILE A 583 -7.33 15.29 15.85
C ILE A 583 -8.85 15.13 15.96
#